data_AF-A0A850BTX8-F1
#
_entry.id   AF-A0A850BTX8-F1
#
_cell.length_a   1.000
_cell.length_b   1.000
_cell.length_c   1.000
_cell.angle_alpha   90.00
_cell.angle_beta   90.00
_cell.angle_gamma   90.00
#
_symmetry.space_group_name_H-M   'P 1'
#
loop_
_entity.id
_entity.type
_entity.pdbx_description
1 polymer ?
#
loop_
_entity_poly.entity_id
_entity_poly.type
_entity_poly.pdbx_seq_one_letter_code
_entity_poly.pdbx_strand_id
1 'polypeptide(L)'
;MTARRNLAIAGIAVVVILLAFPLRVAVYETIIVPVAYALWVLGLFYRSVDQFIWWIIALFIVLAVLLRSLRPPRRIRKGRRFKNRPVFGQVEGLSIWMKRTGRGTYFKWLVANRLGKIAHEILLQRMGGKPRSFFDPLAGPDWTPDADVQAYLESGLKGSFADYPQGRRFFSKPSRTPLDHDVNDVIGFLESQVGNQQDDNRF
;
A
#
# COMPACT_ATOMS: atom_id res chain seq x y z
N MET A 1 -29.55 -59.03 -2.70
CA MET A 1 -28.94 -57.81 -2.10
C MET A 1 -29.94 -56.64 -1.90
N THR A 2 -31.12 -56.64 -2.54
CA THR A 2 -32.12 -55.55 -2.45
C THR A 2 -32.92 -55.53 -1.13
N ALA A 3 -33.26 -56.70 -0.56
CA ALA A 3 -34.06 -56.77 0.67
C ALA A 3 -33.38 -56.14 1.90
N ARG A 4 -32.07 -56.35 2.09
CA ARG A 4 -31.31 -55.73 3.19
C ARG A 4 -31.19 -54.22 3.04
N ARG A 5 -31.08 -53.73 1.80
CA ARG A 5 -31.05 -52.28 1.49
C ARG A 5 -32.40 -51.63 1.81
N ASN A 6 -33.50 -52.28 1.45
CA ASN A 6 -34.85 -51.77 1.71
C ASN A 6 -35.17 -51.77 3.22
N LEU A 7 -34.73 -52.79 3.96
CA LEU A 7 -34.83 -52.82 5.43
C LEU A 7 -34.01 -51.71 6.10
N ALA A 8 -32.79 -51.44 5.61
CA ALA A 8 -31.96 -50.35 6.13
C ALA A 8 -32.59 -48.98 5.85
N ILE A 9 -33.13 -48.76 4.66
CA ILE A 9 -33.81 -47.51 4.29
C ILE A 9 -35.08 -47.32 5.14
N ALA A 10 -35.87 -48.38 5.34
CA ALA A 10 -37.05 -48.32 6.20
C ALA A 10 -36.67 -48.01 7.65
N GLY A 11 -35.61 -48.62 8.18
CA GLY A 11 -35.09 -48.32 9.51
C GLY A 11 -34.64 -46.86 9.65
N ILE A 12 -33.90 -46.33 8.68
CA ILE A 12 -33.47 -44.93 8.67
C ILE A 12 -34.68 -43.99 8.60
N ALA A 13 -35.66 -44.28 7.76
CA ALA A 13 -36.87 -43.45 7.63
C ALA A 13 -37.65 -43.39 8.97
N VAL A 14 -37.78 -44.52 9.67
CA VAL A 14 -38.42 -44.57 10.99
C VAL A 14 -37.64 -43.76 12.03
N VAL A 15 -36.31 -43.86 12.04
CA VAL A 15 -35.45 -43.07 12.94
C VAL A 15 -35.56 -41.57 12.65
N VAL A 16 -35.59 -41.17 11.37
CA VAL A 16 -35.77 -39.76 10.98
C VAL A 16 -37.13 -39.23 11.42
N ILE A 17 -38.21 -40.00 11.25
CA ILE A 17 -39.56 -39.60 11.68
C ILE A 17 -39.62 -39.49 13.22
N LEU A 18 -39.02 -40.44 13.94
CA LEU A 18 -38.94 -40.41 15.40
C LEU A 18 -38.12 -39.23 15.92
N LEU A 19 -37.08 -38.80 15.21
CA LEU A 19 -36.28 -37.62 15.54
C LEU A 19 -36.96 -36.30 15.14
N ALA A 20 -37.71 -36.29 14.04
CA ALA A 20 -38.42 -35.10 13.56
C ALA A 20 -39.51 -34.64 14.53
N PHE A 21 -40.13 -35.57 15.27
CA PHE A 21 -41.19 -35.25 16.22
C PHE A 21 -40.74 -34.39 17.42
N PRO A 22 -39.68 -34.75 18.19
CA PRO A 22 -39.15 -33.88 19.24
C PRO A 22 -38.47 -32.63 18.67
N LEU A 23 -37.84 -32.74 17.49
CA LEU A 23 -37.20 -31.60 16.84
C LEU A 23 -38.23 -30.53 16.42
N ARG A 24 -39.45 -30.92 16.05
CA ARG A 24 -40.53 -29.99 15.74
C ARG A 24 -40.87 -29.09 16.93
N VAL A 25 -40.96 -29.66 18.13
CA VAL A 25 -41.26 -28.90 19.35
C VAL A 25 -40.11 -27.94 19.66
N ALA A 26 -38.87 -28.42 19.60
CA ALA A 26 -37.69 -27.60 19.83
C ALA A 26 -37.58 -26.43 18.83
N VAL A 27 -37.78 -26.68 17.54
CA VAL A 27 -37.78 -25.63 16.49
C VAL A 27 -38.94 -24.66 16.69
N TYR A 28 -40.13 -25.16 17.03
CA TYR A 28 -41.29 -24.32 17.23
C TYR A 28 -41.09 -23.35 18.41
N GLU A 29 -40.66 -23.85 19.57
CA GLU A 29 -40.48 -23.03 20.76
C GLU A 29 -39.22 -22.15 20.71
N THR A 30 -38.14 -22.63 20.10
CA THR A 30 -36.85 -21.90 20.08
C THR A 30 -36.79 -20.87 18.97
N ILE A 31 -37.45 -21.12 17.83
CA ILE A 31 -37.32 -20.28 16.63
C ILE A 31 -38.65 -19.63 16.27
N ILE A 32 -39.71 -20.43 16.10
CA ILE A 32 -40.97 -19.92 15.56
C ILE A 32 -41.64 -18.96 16.56
N VAL A 33 -41.75 -19.34 17.83
CA VAL A 33 -42.39 -18.52 18.86
C VAL A 33 -41.66 -17.18 19.07
N PRO A 34 -40.32 -17.12 19.23
CA PRO A 34 -39.61 -15.85 19.40
C PRO A 34 -39.70 -14.95 18.16
N VAL A 35 -39.64 -15.52 16.96
CA VAL A 35 -39.79 -14.74 15.71
C VAL A 35 -41.20 -14.19 15.58
N ALA A 36 -42.22 -15.00 15.83
CA ALA A 36 -43.61 -14.56 15.82
C ALA A 36 -43.86 -13.44 16.85
N TYR A 37 -43.31 -13.59 18.05
CA TYR A 37 -43.39 -12.57 19.10
C TYR A 37 -42.67 -11.29 18.69
N ALA A 38 -41.46 -11.39 18.13
CA ALA A 38 -40.71 -10.22 17.65
C ALA A 38 -41.47 -9.47 16.54
N LEU A 39 -42.05 -10.19 15.58
CA LEU A 39 -42.87 -9.59 14.53
C LEU A 39 -44.15 -8.95 15.08
N TRP A 40 -44.77 -9.58 16.07
CA TRP A 40 -45.95 -9.04 16.73
C TRP A 40 -45.63 -7.75 17.49
N VAL A 41 -44.55 -7.73 18.27
CA VAL A 41 -44.06 -6.52 18.95
C VAL A 41 -43.71 -5.42 17.96
N LEU A 42 -43.05 -5.76 16.84
CA LEU A 42 -42.73 -4.80 15.79
C LEU A 42 -43.99 -4.23 15.13
N GLY A 43 -45.01 -5.05 14.90
CA GLY A 43 -46.31 -4.62 14.40
C GLY A 43 -47.06 -3.71 15.38
N LEU A 44 -46.99 -4.01 16.67
CA LEU A 44 -47.51 -3.14 17.73
C LEU A 44 -46.78 -1.80 17.75
N PHE A 45 -45.46 -1.81 17.67
CA PHE A 45 -44.67 -0.58 17.61
C PHE A 45 -45.07 0.25 16.38
N TYR A 46 -45.20 -0.40 15.21
CA TYR A 46 -45.65 0.26 13.99
C TYR A 46 -47.03 0.92 14.13
N ARG A 47 -47.98 0.25 14.79
CA ARG A 47 -49.34 0.79 15.03
C ARG A 47 -49.39 1.82 16.16
N SER A 48 -48.50 1.73 17.14
CA SER A 48 -48.42 2.66 18.27
C SER A 48 -47.74 3.97 17.89
N VAL A 49 -46.96 3.97 16.81
CA VAL A 49 -46.36 5.18 16.25
C VAL A 49 -47.46 5.94 15.51
N ASP A 50 -47.76 7.15 15.99
CA ASP A 50 -48.70 8.07 15.35
C ASP A 50 -48.34 8.26 13.87
N GLN A 51 -49.34 8.26 13.00
CA GLN A 51 -49.20 8.50 11.57
C GLN A 51 -48.42 9.79 11.28
N PHE A 52 -48.52 10.79 12.16
CA PHE A 52 -47.76 12.04 12.10
C PHE A 52 -46.23 11.82 12.10
N ILE A 53 -45.72 10.84 12.87
CA ILE A 53 -44.29 10.54 12.95
C ILE A 53 -43.76 10.00 11.62
N TRP A 54 -44.54 9.15 10.94
CA TRP A 54 -44.21 8.67 9.59
C TRP A 54 -44.12 9.80 8.58
N TRP A 55 -45.02 10.78 8.66
CA TRP A 55 -44.98 11.97 7.83
C TRP A 55 -43.75 12.84 8.11
N ILE A 56 -43.36 13.01 9.38
CA ILE A 56 -42.13 13.74 9.73
C ILE A 56 -40.91 13.03 9.13
N ILE A 57 -40.79 11.71 9.28
CA ILE A 57 -39.66 10.94 8.73
C ILE A 57 -39.61 11.07 7.21
N ALA A 58 -40.75 10.89 6.54
CA ALA A 58 -40.84 11.03 5.08
C ALA A 58 -40.45 12.44 4.62
N LEU A 59 -40.95 13.47 5.31
CA LEU A 59 -40.60 14.87 5.06
C LEU A 59 -39.10 15.09 5.23
N PHE A 60 -38.50 14.52 6.28
CA PHE A 60 -37.07 14.66 6.55
C PHE A 60 -36.20 13.99 5.48
N ILE A 61 -36.61 12.83 4.97
CA ILE A 61 -35.94 12.15 3.85
C ILE A 61 -35.98 13.01 2.60
N VAL A 62 -37.17 13.51 2.23
CA VAL A 62 -37.33 14.40 1.07
C VAL A 62 -36.49 15.66 1.23
N LEU A 63 -36.52 16.27 2.42
CA LEU A 63 -35.72 17.45 2.75
C LEU A 63 -34.22 17.15 2.62
N ALA A 64 -33.73 16.02 3.14
CA ALA A 64 -32.33 15.60 3.02
C ALA A 64 -31.91 15.38 1.56
N VAL A 65 -32.78 14.80 0.73
CA VAL A 65 -32.54 14.63 -0.71
C VAL A 65 -32.48 15.99 -1.40
N LEU A 66 -33.39 16.92 -1.09
CA LEU A 66 -33.35 18.28 -1.62
C LEU A 66 -32.07 19.00 -1.20
N LEU A 67 -31.70 18.98 0.08
CA LEU A 67 -30.45 19.57 0.58
C LEU A 67 -29.23 18.98 -0.12
N ARG A 68 -29.24 17.67 -0.42
CA ARG A 68 -28.18 17.03 -1.18
C ARG A 68 -28.18 17.43 -2.65
N SER A 69 -29.35 17.68 -3.24
CA SER A 69 -29.53 18.11 -4.62
C SER A 69 -29.16 19.59 -4.84
N LEU A 70 -29.48 20.46 -3.88
CA LEU A 70 -29.11 21.87 -3.89
C LEU A 70 -27.61 22.10 -3.66
N ARG A 71 -26.90 21.12 -3.08
CA ARG A 71 -25.44 21.18 -3.06
C ARG A 71 -24.99 21.15 -4.52
N PRO A 72 -24.31 22.20 -5.03
CA PRO A 72 -23.80 22.17 -6.38
C PRO A 72 -23.00 20.89 -6.52
N PRO A 73 -23.21 20.10 -7.60
CA PRO A 73 -22.43 18.89 -7.81
C PRO A 73 -21.00 19.35 -7.66
N ARG A 74 -20.30 18.84 -6.63
CA ARG A 74 -18.89 19.17 -6.41
C ARG A 74 -18.29 18.97 -7.76
N ARG A 75 -17.93 20.07 -8.44
CA ARG A 75 -17.24 19.99 -9.72
C ARG A 75 -16.02 19.19 -9.32
N ILE A 76 -16.05 17.90 -9.61
CA ILE A 76 -14.87 17.05 -9.57
C ILE A 76 -13.95 17.88 -10.42
N ARG A 77 -12.99 18.51 -9.75
CA ARG A 77 -12.05 19.44 -10.35
C ARG A 77 -11.48 18.57 -11.46
N LYS A 78 -11.97 18.73 -12.71
CA LYS A 78 -11.49 17.95 -13.85
C LYS A 78 -10.01 18.10 -13.72
N GLY A 79 -9.34 17.00 -13.35
CA GLY A 79 -7.97 17.04 -12.86
C GLY A 79 -7.25 17.94 -13.81
N ARG A 80 -6.66 19.03 -13.29
CA ARG A 80 -5.91 20.01 -14.08
C ARG A 80 -5.26 19.21 -15.18
N ARG A 81 -5.66 19.40 -16.45
CA ARG A 81 -4.96 18.79 -17.60
C ARG A 81 -3.50 18.98 -17.24
N PHE A 82 -2.78 17.87 -17.04
CA PHE A 82 -1.39 17.93 -16.65
C PHE A 82 -0.76 18.86 -17.67
N LYS A 83 -0.48 20.10 -17.27
CA LYS A 83 0.24 21.07 -18.08
C LYS A 83 1.47 20.27 -18.49
N ASN A 84 1.63 20.02 -19.79
CA ASN A 84 2.72 19.21 -20.34
C ASN A 84 3.94 19.51 -19.49
N ARG A 85 4.37 18.53 -18.69
CA ARG A 85 5.54 18.73 -17.84
C ARG A 85 6.61 19.17 -18.83
N PRO A 86 7.24 20.35 -18.64
CA PRO A 86 8.37 20.69 -19.48
C PRO A 86 9.31 19.49 -19.40
N VAL A 87 9.80 19.06 -20.57
CA VAL A 87 10.69 17.90 -20.69
C VAL A 87 11.99 18.31 -20.02
N PHE A 88 12.03 18.19 -18.70
CA PHE A 88 13.21 18.49 -17.90
C PHE A 88 14.29 17.52 -18.37
N GLY A 89 15.46 18.06 -18.70
CA GLY A 89 16.62 17.24 -19.03
C GLY A 89 16.92 16.27 -17.89
N GLN A 90 17.57 15.14 -18.18
CA GLN A 90 17.87 14.13 -17.16
C GLN A 90 18.63 14.69 -15.94
N VAL A 91 19.47 15.71 -16.17
CA VAL A 91 20.26 16.44 -15.17
C VAL A 91 19.41 17.46 -14.40
N GLU A 92 18.55 18.21 -15.09
CA GLU A 92 17.63 19.17 -14.46
C GLU A 92 16.60 18.45 -13.57
N GLY A 93 16.15 17.28 -14.00
CA GLY A 93 15.39 16.38 -13.15
C GLY A 93 16.15 16.08 -11.86
N LEU A 94 17.39 15.60 -11.96
CA LEU A 94 18.20 15.22 -10.80
C LEU A 94 18.42 16.39 -9.83
N SER A 95 18.72 17.59 -10.33
CA SER A 95 18.92 18.77 -9.47
C SER A 95 17.64 19.16 -8.72
N ILE A 96 16.47 19.03 -9.35
CA ILE A 96 15.17 19.22 -8.69
C ILE A 96 14.94 18.16 -7.61
N TRP A 97 15.32 16.90 -7.85
CA TRP A 97 15.19 15.83 -6.85
C TRP A 97 16.16 16.03 -5.68
N MET A 98 17.40 16.44 -5.94
CA MET A 98 18.39 16.79 -4.92
C MET A 98 17.89 17.93 -4.02
N LYS A 99 17.29 18.99 -4.59
CA LYS A 99 16.66 20.07 -3.81
C LYS A 99 15.47 19.59 -2.96
N ARG A 100 14.91 18.40 -3.25
CA ARG A 100 13.75 17.82 -2.55
C ARG A 100 14.08 16.66 -1.62
N THR A 101 15.34 16.28 -1.46
CA THR A 101 15.78 15.20 -0.54
C THR A 101 15.32 15.44 0.91
N GLY A 102 15.23 16.71 1.33
CA GLY A 102 14.69 17.09 2.64
C GLY A 102 13.21 16.80 2.88
N ARG A 103 12.42 16.41 1.86
CA ARG A 103 10.96 16.19 2.00
C ARG A 103 10.56 14.77 2.41
N GLY A 104 11.48 13.82 2.43
CA GLY A 104 11.20 12.47 2.92
C GLY A 104 12.14 11.41 2.37
N THR A 105 12.15 10.25 3.03
CA THR A 105 13.03 9.11 2.75
C THR A 105 13.01 8.66 1.29
N TYR A 106 11.85 8.70 0.64
CA TYR A 106 11.72 8.31 -0.77
C TYR A 106 12.61 9.15 -1.70
N PHE A 107 12.68 10.47 -1.47
CA PHE A 107 13.50 11.36 -2.31
C PHE A 107 14.99 11.10 -2.08
N LYS A 108 15.39 10.82 -0.84
CA LYS A 108 16.76 10.44 -0.48
C LYS A 108 17.16 9.13 -1.16
N TRP A 109 16.30 8.11 -1.03
CA TRP A 109 16.48 6.82 -1.71
C TRP A 109 16.56 6.97 -3.23
N LEU A 110 15.72 7.79 -3.85
CA LEU A 110 15.73 7.97 -5.30
C LEU A 110 17.05 8.57 -5.81
N VAL A 111 17.60 9.55 -5.08
CA VAL A 111 18.89 10.15 -5.40
C VAL A 111 20.01 9.13 -5.18
N ALA A 112 20.00 8.41 -4.05
CA ALA A 112 20.96 7.35 -3.76
C ALA A 112 20.93 6.22 -4.82
N ASN A 113 19.75 5.78 -5.25
CA ASN A 113 19.58 4.75 -6.30
C ASN A 113 20.18 5.20 -7.63
N ARG A 114 19.99 6.47 -7.99
CA ARG A 114 20.49 7.01 -9.25
C ARG A 114 22.02 7.15 -9.23
N LEU A 115 22.59 7.62 -8.11
CA LEU A 115 24.04 7.68 -7.94
C LEU A 115 24.67 6.29 -7.85
N GLY A 116 24.01 5.33 -7.18
CA GLY A 116 24.45 3.93 -7.13
C GLY A 116 24.49 3.28 -8.52
N LYS A 117 23.53 3.58 -9.40
CA LYS A 117 23.55 3.10 -10.79
C LYS A 117 24.73 3.66 -11.57
N ILE A 118 25.02 4.95 -11.40
CA ILE A 118 26.20 5.58 -12.02
C ILE A 118 27.49 4.93 -11.49
N ALA A 119 27.60 4.70 -10.18
CA ALA A 119 28.73 3.99 -9.58
C ALA A 119 28.92 2.59 -10.18
N HIS A 120 27.83 1.85 -10.37
CA HIS A 120 27.84 0.54 -10.99
C HIS A 120 28.30 0.60 -12.46
N GLU A 121 27.81 1.57 -13.24
CA GLU A 121 28.21 1.79 -14.63
C GLU A 121 29.70 2.14 -14.76
N ILE A 122 30.23 3.00 -13.89
CA ILE A 122 31.67 3.35 -13.84
C ILE A 122 32.52 2.09 -13.59
N LEU A 123 32.13 1.28 -12.59
CA LEU A 123 32.83 0.04 -12.27
C LEU A 123 32.75 -0.98 -13.42
N LEU A 124 31.60 -1.10 -14.07
CA LEU A 124 31.42 -1.99 -15.21
C LEU A 124 32.33 -1.60 -16.37
N GLN A 125 32.47 -0.29 -16.64
CA GLN A 125 33.37 0.23 -17.66
C GLN A 125 34.84 -0.05 -17.33
N ARG A 126 35.26 0.14 -16.05
CA ARG A 126 36.64 -0.14 -15.60
C ARG A 126 37.02 -1.62 -15.71
N MET A 127 36.07 -2.54 -15.50
CA MET A 127 36.31 -3.98 -15.60
C MET A 127 36.25 -4.53 -17.04
N GLY A 128 36.27 -3.66 -18.05
CA GLY A 128 36.24 -4.06 -19.46
C GLY A 128 34.93 -4.73 -19.87
N GLY A 129 33.81 -4.33 -19.27
CA GLY A 129 32.48 -4.86 -19.61
C GLY A 129 32.22 -6.30 -19.16
N LYS A 130 33.04 -6.86 -18.28
CA LYS A 130 32.74 -8.16 -17.66
C LYS A 130 31.40 -8.07 -16.93
N PRO A 131 30.46 -9.00 -17.18
CA PRO A 131 29.13 -8.94 -16.58
C PRO A 131 29.25 -9.06 -15.06
N ARG A 132 28.95 -7.95 -14.38
CA ARG A 132 28.85 -7.89 -12.92
C ARG A 132 27.38 -7.91 -12.53
N SER A 133 27.04 -8.62 -11.47
CA SER A 133 25.68 -8.56 -10.94
C SER A 133 25.42 -7.18 -10.34
N PHE A 134 24.21 -6.67 -10.55
CA PHE A 134 23.74 -5.44 -9.94
C PHE A 134 23.76 -5.49 -8.39
N PHE A 135 23.77 -6.71 -7.83
CA PHE A 135 23.80 -6.95 -6.39
C PHE A 135 25.21 -7.14 -5.81
N ASP A 136 26.24 -7.18 -6.65
CA ASP A 136 27.61 -7.31 -6.16
C ASP A 136 27.99 -6.07 -5.34
N PRO A 137 28.82 -6.22 -4.29
CA PRO A 137 29.37 -5.09 -3.55
C PRO A 137 30.02 -4.08 -4.51
N LEU A 138 29.87 -2.78 -4.26
CA LEU A 138 30.56 -1.75 -5.04
C LEU A 138 32.02 -1.73 -4.59
N ALA A 139 32.80 -2.67 -5.13
CA ALA A 139 34.21 -2.87 -4.81
C ALA A 139 35.01 -3.14 -6.09
N GLY A 140 36.25 -2.66 -6.17
CA GLY A 140 37.10 -2.84 -7.35
C GLY A 140 38.52 -2.31 -7.11
N PRO A 141 39.44 -2.54 -8.06
CA PRO A 141 40.77 -1.92 -8.06
C PRO A 141 40.59 -0.41 -8.04
N ASP A 142 41.25 0.27 -7.09
CA ASP A 142 41.20 1.73 -6.87
C ASP A 142 39.80 2.30 -6.55
N TRP A 143 38.88 1.43 -6.09
CA TRP A 143 37.58 1.83 -5.58
C TRP A 143 37.61 1.81 -4.05
N THR A 144 38.01 2.93 -3.47
CA THR A 144 38.19 3.12 -2.01
C THR A 144 37.29 4.25 -1.48
N PRO A 145 35.96 4.09 -1.52
CA PRO A 145 35.03 5.06 -0.92
C PRO A 145 35.20 5.09 0.60
N ASP A 146 34.88 6.23 1.19
CA ASP A 146 34.67 6.31 2.63
C ASP A 146 33.48 5.41 3.05
N ALA A 147 33.49 4.93 4.29
CA ALA A 147 32.51 3.96 4.78
C ALA A 147 31.07 4.47 4.65
N ASP A 148 30.87 5.76 4.91
CA ASP A 148 29.55 6.41 4.79
C ASP A 148 29.11 6.56 3.32
N VAL A 149 30.03 6.88 2.41
CA VAL A 149 29.77 6.95 0.96
C VAL A 149 29.40 5.58 0.42
N GLN A 150 30.13 4.53 0.83
CA GLN A 150 29.83 3.17 0.44
C GLN A 150 28.45 2.75 0.93
N ALA A 151 28.13 2.99 2.20
CA ALA A 151 26.83 2.67 2.78
C ALA A 151 25.68 3.43 2.08
N TYR A 152 25.90 4.70 1.70
CA TYR A 152 24.93 5.48 0.93
C TYR A 152 24.67 4.89 -0.46
N LEU A 153 25.73 4.56 -1.21
CA LEU A 153 25.60 4.01 -2.55
C LEU A 153 24.97 2.61 -2.53
N GLU A 154 25.39 1.76 -1.59
CA GLU A 154 24.86 0.39 -1.47
C GLU A 154 23.40 0.39 -0.99
N SER A 155 23.02 1.26 -0.05
CA SER A 155 21.63 1.39 0.39
C SER A 155 20.71 1.91 -0.71
N GLY A 156 21.20 2.79 -1.57
CA GLY A 156 20.47 3.23 -2.76
C GLY A 156 20.32 2.14 -3.82
N LEU A 157 21.36 1.32 -4.03
CA LEU A 157 21.38 0.31 -5.09
C LEU A 157 20.62 -0.96 -4.71
N LYS A 158 20.87 -1.49 -3.51
CA LYS A 158 20.36 -2.79 -3.05
C LYS A 158 19.17 -2.65 -2.11
N GLY A 159 19.07 -1.53 -1.40
CA GLY A 159 18.00 -1.27 -0.45
C GLY A 159 16.74 -0.71 -1.09
N SER A 160 15.64 -0.84 -0.37
CA SER A 160 14.37 -0.20 -0.68
C SER A 160 14.12 0.97 0.28
N PHE A 161 13.36 1.97 -0.17
CA PHE A 161 12.89 3.03 0.71
C PHE A 161 12.04 2.49 1.90
N ALA A 162 11.47 1.30 1.74
CA ALA A 162 10.65 0.63 2.75
C ALA A 162 11.49 0.11 3.94
N ASP A 163 12.78 -0.14 3.73
CA ASP A 163 13.70 -0.65 4.76
C ASP A 163 14.08 0.43 5.78
N TYR A 164 13.72 1.69 5.48
CA TYR A 164 13.95 2.85 6.31
C TYR A 164 12.62 3.50 6.74
N PRO A 165 11.76 2.79 7.49
CA PRO A 165 10.51 3.35 7.96
C PRO A 165 10.80 4.48 8.95
N GLN A 166 10.61 5.73 8.51
CA GLN A 166 10.55 6.85 9.43
C GLN A 166 9.23 6.76 10.19
N GLY A 167 9.28 6.10 11.36
CA GLY A 167 8.13 5.95 12.23
C GLY A 167 7.51 7.30 12.53
N ARG A 168 6.23 7.48 12.19
CA ARG A 168 5.39 8.63 12.59
C ARG A 168 5.07 8.59 14.09
N ARG A 169 6.09 8.49 14.95
CA ARG A 169 5.92 8.76 16.38
C ARG A 169 6.10 10.26 16.57
N PHE A 170 5.05 10.92 17.03
CA PHE A 170 4.99 12.37 17.24
C PHE A 170 6.12 12.96 18.12
N PHE A 171 6.90 12.11 18.82
CA PHE A 171 7.93 12.53 19.77
C PHE A 171 9.29 11.81 19.60
N SER A 172 9.49 10.99 18.57
CA SER A 172 10.78 10.32 18.35
C SER A 172 11.59 11.08 17.31
N LYS A 173 12.84 11.43 17.66
CA LYS A 173 13.79 11.96 16.67
C LYS A 173 14.02 10.88 15.61
N PRO A 174 13.96 11.21 14.30
CA PRO A 174 14.25 10.24 13.25
C PRO A 174 15.67 9.71 13.45
N SER A 175 15.82 8.38 13.47
CA SER A 175 17.13 7.74 13.47
C SER A 175 17.89 8.12 12.21
N ARG A 176 19.19 8.41 12.35
CA ARG A 176 20.06 8.63 11.18
C ARG A 176 20.08 7.35 10.35
N THR A 177 19.80 7.50 9.06
CA THR A 177 19.84 6.45 8.06
C THR A 177 21.07 6.65 7.17
N PRO A 178 21.61 5.59 6.53
CA PRO A 178 22.68 5.73 5.54
C PRO A 178 22.32 6.71 4.41
N LEU A 179 21.03 6.85 4.11
CA LEU A 179 20.48 7.80 3.13
C LEU A 179 20.55 9.28 3.57
N ASP A 180 20.97 9.57 4.80
CA ASP A 180 21.12 10.94 5.32
C ASP A 180 22.52 11.54 5.09
N HIS A 181 23.44 10.79 4.49
CA HIS A 181 24.77 11.26 4.13
C HIS A 181 24.72 12.39 3.08
N ASP A 182 25.74 13.26 3.05
CA ASP A 182 25.76 14.41 2.13
C ASP A 182 25.92 13.91 0.68
N VAL A 183 25.01 14.34 -0.17
CA VAL A 183 25.02 13.99 -1.59
C VAL A 183 26.24 14.58 -2.30
N ASN A 184 26.74 15.73 -1.84
CA ASN A 184 27.91 16.38 -2.44
C ASN A 184 29.19 15.56 -2.26
N ASP A 185 29.36 14.93 -1.10
CA ASP A 185 30.52 14.07 -0.81
C ASP A 185 30.53 12.84 -1.73
N VAL A 186 29.36 12.25 -1.94
CA VAL A 186 29.17 11.11 -2.87
C VAL A 186 29.46 11.52 -4.30
N ILE A 187 28.97 12.69 -4.73
CA ILE A 187 29.23 13.21 -6.08
C ILE A 187 30.72 13.48 -6.27
N GLY A 188 31.38 14.14 -5.32
CA GLY A 188 32.81 14.41 -5.39
C GLY A 188 33.64 13.13 -5.48
N PHE A 189 33.25 12.08 -4.74
CA PHE A 189 33.86 10.77 -4.88
C PHE A 189 33.67 10.19 -6.30
N LEU A 190 32.44 10.17 -6.82
CA LEU A 190 32.18 9.64 -8.17
C LEU A 190 32.91 10.43 -9.27
N GLU A 191 33.00 11.76 -9.12
CA GLU A 191 33.76 12.61 -10.04
C GLU A 191 35.25 12.28 -10.03
N SER A 192 35.84 12.07 -8.85
CA SER A 192 37.25 11.63 -8.75
C SER A 192 37.50 10.28 -9.44
N GLN A 193 36.53 9.37 -9.39
CA GLN A 193 36.65 8.05 -10.03
C GLN A 193 36.60 8.14 -11.56
N VAL A 194 35.79 9.05 -12.09
CA VAL A 194 35.70 9.31 -13.55
C VAL A 194 36.92 10.09 -14.05
N GLY A 195 37.37 11.11 -13.29
CA GLY A 195 38.53 11.93 -13.64
C GLY A 195 39.79 11.09 -13.81
N ASN A 196 40.09 10.21 -12.83
CA ASN A 196 41.25 9.31 -12.89
C ASN A 196 41.21 8.38 -14.11
N GLN A 197 40.03 7.90 -14.51
CA GLN A 197 39.88 7.03 -15.68
C GLN A 197 40.19 7.75 -17.01
N GLN A 198 39.90 9.04 -17.09
CA GLN A 198 40.12 9.82 -18.31
C GLN A 198 41.60 10.17 -18.52
N ASP A 199 42.37 10.27 -17.44
CA ASP A 199 43.82 10.47 -17.49
C ASP A 199 44.56 9.17 -17.85
N ASP A 200 44.11 8.00 -17.38
CA ASP A 200 44.68 6.69 -17.76
C ASP A 200 44.49 6.38 -19.26
N ASN A 201 43.39 6.82 -19.88
CA ASN A 201 43.12 6.60 -21.31
C ASN A 201 43.87 7.55 -22.26
N ARG A 202 44.67 8.49 -21.72
CA ARG A 202 45.44 9.47 -22.52
C ARG A 202 46.90 9.06 -22.74
N PHE A 203 47.31 7.89 -22.27
CA PHE A 203 48.61 7.28 -22.50
C PHE A 203 48.47 5.99 -23.33
#